data_AF-A0A354FTJ0-F1
#
_entry.id   AF-A0A354FTJ0-F1
#
_cell.length_a   1.000
_cell.length_b   1.000
_cell.length_c   1.000
_cell.angle_alpha   90.00
_cell.angle_beta   90.00
_cell.angle_gamma   90.00
#
_symmetry.space_group_name_H-M   'P 1'
#
loop_
_entity.id
_entity.type
_entity.pdbx_description
1 polymer ?
#
loop_
_entity_poly.entity_id
_entity_poly.type
_entity_poly.pdbx_seq_one_letter_code
_entity_poly.pdbx_strand_id
1 'polypeptide(L)'
;RQSWTLLRSNECSDLHDLYGKAFEQRYLEYEKKAEEGKIWSRKVEAIELWKKMLKMIFETGHPWITFKDPCNLRSPQDHTGVIHSSNLCTEITLNTSDEETAVCNLGSVVLDTHITKDGMLDHEMLRETVTVAIRALDNVIDINFYPTGAAKTANSRHRPIGLGVMGLQNALFKKDLQFASGAAIEFNDEFMEAISYYAYSASSELAGERGTYNSYKGSKWDRGILPQDTVDALEDERGVKVDVPRGGKMDWRPVREAIAQNGMRNSNVLAIAPTATISNIMGTTPCIEPNYTNLFVKSNLGGDFTVLNSVLVNDLKKEGLWDSDMIDQLKYFNGELAAIEGIPNHLKQKHQTVFEVGYEAIIDAAARRQKWIDQSQSVNLFLAQPDMKSLSHMYRHAWHTGLKTTYYLRTRQA
;
A
#
# COMPACT_ATOMS: atom_id res chain seq x y z
N ARG A 1 -17.90 -8.37 23.35
CA ARG A 1 -17.44 -9.73 22.97
C ARG A 1 -18.65 -10.41 22.33
N GLN A 2 -18.52 -10.85 21.09
CA GLN A 2 -19.60 -11.42 20.28
C GLN A 2 -19.09 -12.72 19.65
N SER A 3 -20.03 -13.59 19.26
CA SER A 3 -19.74 -14.80 18.50
C SER A 3 -19.51 -14.48 17.02
N TRP A 4 -18.89 -15.42 16.32
CA TRP A 4 -18.77 -15.48 14.87
C TRP A 4 -19.24 -16.85 14.37
N THR A 5 -20.05 -16.88 13.32
CA THR A 5 -20.61 -18.13 12.77
C THR A 5 -19.85 -18.55 11.51
N LEU A 6 -19.26 -19.74 11.55
CA LEU A 6 -18.69 -20.38 10.36
C LEU A 6 -19.82 -21.07 9.58
N LEU A 7 -19.91 -20.78 8.28
CA LEU A 7 -20.92 -21.31 7.35
C LEU A 7 -20.23 -22.06 6.20
N ARG A 8 -20.94 -22.95 5.51
CA ARG A 8 -20.43 -23.60 4.30
C ARG A 8 -20.80 -22.80 3.06
N SER A 9 -19.82 -22.49 2.23
CA SER A 9 -20.01 -21.66 1.03
C SER A 9 -21.05 -22.21 0.05
N ASN A 10 -21.28 -23.52 -0.04
CA ASN A 10 -22.31 -24.09 -0.91
C ASN A 10 -23.75 -23.84 -0.41
N GLU A 11 -23.95 -23.53 0.87
CA GLU A 11 -25.27 -23.20 1.46
C GLU A 11 -25.50 -21.67 1.55
N CYS A 12 -24.44 -20.88 1.38
CA CYS A 12 -24.43 -19.40 1.45
C CYS A 12 -23.49 -18.79 0.39
N SER A 13 -23.69 -19.19 -0.87
CA SER A 13 -22.76 -18.89 -1.98
C SER A 13 -22.70 -17.41 -2.36
N ASP A 14 -23.78 -16.68 -2.12
CA ASP A 14 -23.92 -15.24 -2.37
C ASP A 14 -23.06 -14.37 -1.44
N LEU A 15 -22.68 -14.86 -0.25
CA LEU A 15 -21.87 -14.08 0.70
C LEU A 15 -20.50 -13.68 0.12
N HIS A 16 -19.94 -14.47 -0.81
CA HIS A 16 -18.65 -14.14 -1.40
C HIS A 16 -18.71 -12.91 -2.30
N ASP A 17 -19.86 -12.67 -2.94
CA ASP A 17 -20.08 -11.56 -3.87
C ASP A 17 -20.58 -10.28 -3.17
N LEU A 18 -21.16 -10.42 -1.97
CA LEU A 18 -21.64 -9.30 -1.17
C LEU A 18 -20.52 -8.67 -0.32
N TYR A 19 -20.62 -7.37 -0.04
CA TYR A 19 -19.72 -6.62 0.84
C TYR A 19 -20.49 -5.49 1.55
N GLY A 20 -19.88 -4.85 2.54
CA GLY A 20 -20.48 -3.76 3.31
C GLY A 20 -21.76 -4.18 4.03
N LYS A 21 -22.72 -3.26 4.14
CA LYS A 21 -23.99 -3.52 4.82
C LYS A 21 -24.80 -4.65 4.20
N ALA A 22 -24.70 -4.84 2.88
CA ALA A 22 -25.39 -5.92 2.18
C ALA A 22 -24.87 -7.30 2.62
N PHE A 23 -23.55 -7.44 2.78
CA PHE A 23 -22.96 -8.64 3.37
C PHE A 23 -23.41 -8.84 4.81
N GLU A 24 -23.34 -7.81 5.65
CA GLU A 24 -23.72 -7.90 7.06
C GLU A 24 -25.18 -8.35 7.22
N GLN A 25 -26.11 -7.71 6.53
CA GLN A 25 -27.52 -8.08 6.56
C GLN A 25 -27.71 -9.54 6.14
N ARG A 26 -27.10 -9.95 5.02
CA ARG A 26 -27.26 -11.30 4.49
C ARG A 26 -26.61 -12.36 5.39
N TYR A 27 -25.47 -12.03 5.98
CA TYR A 27 -24.78 -12.89 6.94
C TYR A 27 -25.65 -13.13 8.18
N LEU A 28 -26.25 -12.07 8.74
CA LEU A 28 -27.18 -12.18 9.88
C LEU A 28 -28.45 -12.98 9.55
N GLU A 29 -28.97 -12.89 8.32
CA GLU A 29 -30.06 -13.76 7.86
C GLU A 29 -29.67 -15.24 7.85
N TYR A 30 -28.44 -15.55 7.44
CA TYR A 30 -27.92 -16.92 7.48
C TYR A 30 -27.65 -17.41 8.90
N GLU A 31 -27.18 -16.53 9.81
CA GLU A 31 -27.06 -16.90 11.22
C GLU A 31 -28.41 -17.31 11.82
N LYS A 32 -29.51 -16.61 11.50
CA LYS A 32 -30.86 -17.00 11.93
C LYS A 32 -31.28 -18.36 11.37
N LYS A 33 -31.06 -18.61 10.07
CA LYS A 33 -31.34 -19.93 9.45
C LYS A 33 -30.53 -21.06 10.10
N ALA A 34 -29.30 -20.77 10.49
CA ALA A 34 -28.43 -21.70 11.18
C ALA A 34 -28.92 -22.01 12.61
N GLU A 35 -29.41 -21.01 13.34
CA GLU A 35 -30.05 -21.19 14.65
C GLU A 35 -31.32 -22.03 14.58
N GLU A 36 -32.06 -21.91 13.48
CA GLU A 36 -33.23 -22.76 13.17
C GLU A 36 -32.85 -24.17 12.69
N GLY A 37 -31.56 -24.50 12.57
CA GLY A 37 -31.07 -25.81 12.12
C GLY A 37 -31.27 -26.08 10.61
N LYS A 38 -31.55 -25.05 9.80
CA LYS A 38 -31.84 -25.20 8.36
C LYS A 38 -30.60 -25.34 7.49
N ILE A 39 -29.44 -24.92 7.98
CA ILE A 39 -28.15 -25.00 7.30
C ILE A 39 -27.07 -25.40 8.29
N TRP A 40 -25.94 -25.91 7.80
CA TRP A 40 -24.80 -26.20 8.66
C TRP A 40 -24.19 -24.90 9.22
N SER A 41 -23.81 -24.92 10.49
CA SER A 41 -23.00 -23.86 11.07
C SER A 41 -22.11 -24.33 12.21
N ARG A 42 -21.10 -23.52 12.53
CA ARG A 42 -20.31 -23.63 13.76
C ARG A 42 -20.06 -22.26 14.36
N LYS A 43 -20.64 -21.97 15.52
CA LYS A 43 -20.35 -20.75 16.29
C LYS A 43 -19.03 -20.86 17.04
N VAL A 44 -18.25 -19.79 17.01
CA VAL A 44 -17.00 -19.61 17.75
C VAL A 44 -16.97 -18.21 18.38
N GLU A 45 -16.16 -17.99 19.40
CA GLU A 45 -15.91 -16.63 19.91
C GLU A 45 -15.04 -15.86 18.91
N ALA A 46 -15.49 -14.69 18.45
CA ALA A 46 -14.75 -13.90 17.46
C ALA A 46 -13.34 -13.54 17.94
N ILE A 47 -13.18 -13.28 19.25
CA ILE A 47 -11.89 -12.97 19.87
C ILE A 47 -10.92 -14.15 19.84
N GLU A 48 -11.40 -15.39 19.94
CA GLU A 48 -10.55 -16.58 19.90
C GLU A 48 -10.11 -16.89 18.45
N LEU A 49 -11.00 -16.68 17.47
CA LEU A 49 -10.61 -16.74 16.07
C LEU A 49 -9.56 -15.69 15.73
N TRP A 50 -9.74 -14.45 16.20
CA TRP A 50 -8.78 -13.36 16.03
C TRP A 50 -7.40 -13.69 16.62
N LYS A 51 -7.34 -14.14 17.88
CA LYS A 51 -6.09 -14.60 18.50
C LYS A 51 -5.42 -15.71 17.71
N LYS A 52 -6.19 -16.65 17.17
CA LYS A 52 -5.67 -17.74 16.33
C LYS A 52 -5.05 -17.20 15.04
N MET A 53 -5.70 -16.25 14.36
CA MET A 53 -5.16 -15.60 13.17
C MET A 53 -3.82 -14.92 13.47
N LEU A 54 -3.77 -14.10 14.52
CA LEU A 54 -2.54 -13.40 14.94
C LEU A 54 -1.42 -14.36 15.33
N LYS A 55 -1.75 -15.45 16.03
CA LYS A 55 -0.79 -16.49 16.39
C LYS A 55 -0.17 -17.13 15.14
N MET A 56 -0.98 -17.49 14.14
CA MET A 56 -0.47 -18.08 12.90
C MET A 56 0.42 -17.11 12.12
N ILE A 57 0.02 -15.84 12.04
CA ILE A 57 0.82 -14.81 11.38
C ILE A 57 2.17 -14.65 12.07
N PHE A 58 2.18 -14.62 13.40
CA PHE A 58 3.42 -14.54 14.17
C PHE A 58 4.32 -15.77 13.96
N GLU A 59 3.75 -16.98 14.02
CA GLU A 59 4.53 -18.23 13.93
C GLU A 59 5.02 -18.54 12.52
N THR A 60 4.30 -18.12 11.48
CA THR A 60 4.53 -18.57 10.09
C THR A 60 4.67 -17.46 9.06
N GLY A 61 4.43 -16.20 9.45
CA GLY A 61 4.28 -15.08 8.54
C GLY A 61 2.95 -15.06 7.76
N HIS A 62 2.06 -16.02 7.98
CA HIS A 62 0.83 -16.24 7.20
C HIS A 62 -0.36 -16.66 8.09
N PRO A 63 -1.61 -16.48 7.63
CA PRO A 63 -2.03 -15.79 6.41
C PRO A 63 -2.03 -14.27 6.58
N TRP A 64 -1.71 -13.50 5.53
CA TRP A 64 -1.77 -12.04 5.59
C TRP A 64 -3.19 -11.51 5.84
N ILE A 65 -3.28 -10.30 6.41
CA ILE A 65 -4.57 -9.66 6.69
C ILE A 65 -4.88 -8.63 5.60
N THR A 66 -5.99 -8.88 4.89
CA THR A 66 -6.57 -7.96 3.91
C THR A 66 -8.03 -7.72 4.27
N PHE A 67 -8.54 -6.53 3.94
CA PHE A 67 -9.87 -6.09 4.35
C PHE A 67 -10.78 -6.00 3.12
N LYS A 68 -11.76 -6.92 3.01
CA LYS A 68 -12.63 -7.06 1.84
C LYS A 68 -13.45 -5.81 1.53
N ASP A 69 -14.11 -5.25 2.54
CA ASP A 69 -15.02 -4.12 2.34
C ASP A 69 -14.34 -2.86 1.82
N PRO A 70 -13.21 -2.36 2.39
CA PRO A 70 -12.54 -1.20 1.81
C PRO A 70 -11.98 -1.49 0.41
N CYS A 71 -11.62 -2.74 0.07
CA CYS A 71 -11.24 -3.08 -1.31
C CYS A 71 -12.42 -2.89 -2.29
N ASN A 72 -13.60 -3.42 -1.95
CA ASN A 72 -14.78 -3.38 -2.83
C ASN A 72 -15.46 -2.01 -2.84
N LEU A 73 -15.77 -1.45 -1.67
CA LEU A 73 -16.46 -0.16 -1.52
C LEU A 73 -15.72 0.99 -2.20
N ARG A 74 -14.38 0.92 -2.21
CA ARG A 74 -13.52 1.95 -2.79
C ARG A 74 -12.99 1.60 -4.19
N SER A 75 -13.40 0.45 -4.74
CA SER A 75 -13.03 0.06 -6.11
C SER A 75 -13.73 0.94 -7.14
N PRO A 76 -13.04 1.46 -8.17
CA PRO A 76 -13.72 2.16 -9.26
C PRO A 76 -14.62 1.27 -10.13
N GLN A 77 -14.48 -0.05 -9.99
CA GLN A 77 -15.09 -1.09 -10.84
C GLN A 77 -16.23 -1.85 -10.14
N ASP A 78 -16.82 -1.27 -9.10
CA ASP A 78 -17.95 -1.83 -8.35
C ASP A 78 -19.22 -2.07 -9.18
N HIS A 79 -19.35 -1.43 -10.34
CA HIS A 79 -20.51 -1.55 -11.24
C HIS A 79 -20.48 -2.78 -12.15
N THR A 80 -19.32 -3.44 -12.29
CA THR A 80 -19.12 -4.50 -13.29
C THR A 80 -18.51 -5.79 -12.72
N GLY A 81 -18.37 -5.90 -11.40
CA GLY A 81 -17.87 -7.11 -10.76
C GLY A 81 -17.49 -6.91 -9.30
N VAL A 82 -16.87 -7.93 -8.71
CA VAL A 82 -16.49 -7.99 -7.30
C VAL A 82 -15.01 -8.35 -7.17
N ILE A 83 -14.34 -7.75 -6.20
CA ILE A 83 -12.98 -8.10 -5.81
C ILE A 83 -13.06 -9.24 -4.81
N HIS A 84 -12.76 -10.45 -5.27
CA HIS A 84 -12.78 -11.67 -4.46
C HIS A 84 -11.53 -11.86 -3.61
N SER A 85 -10.38 -11.34 -4.07
CA SER A 85 -9.10 -11.39 -3.36
C SER A 85 -8.17 -10.28 -3.83
N SER A 86 -7.04 -10.14 -3.14
CA SER A 86 -5.89 -9.40 -3.67
C SER A 86 -4.97 -10.34 -4.48
N ASN A 87 -3.81 -9.84 -4.91
CA ASN A 87 -2.75 -10.61 -5.58
C ASN A 87 -1.71 -11.14 -4.56
N LEU A 88 -0.65 -11.77 -5.10
CA LEU A 88 0.48 -12.31 -4.33
C LEU A 88 1.16 -11.28 -3.42
N CYS A 89 1.20 -10.01 -3.80
CA CYS A 89 1.90 -8.98 -3.03
C CYS A 89 0.95 -8.04 -2.28
N THR A 90 -0.37 -8.31 -2.31
CA THR A 90 -1.43 -7.59 -1.58
C THR A 90 -1.71 -6.14 -1.99
N GLU A 91 -1.16 -5.63 -3.09
CA GLU A 91 -1.37 -4.25 -3.56
C GLU A 91 -2.50 -4.12 -4.59
N ILE A 92 -2.90 -5.23 -5.22
CA ILE A 92 -3.84 -5.23 -6.34
C ILE A 92 -5.23 -5.61 -5.85
N THR A 93 -6.23 -4.84 -6.26
CA THR A 93 -7.63 -5.05 -5.86
C THR A 93 -8.51 -4.92 -7.09
N LEU A 94 -8.45 -5.92 -7.96
CA LEU A 94 -9.15 -5.98 -9.24
C LEU A 94 -10.21 -7.07 -9.22
N ASN A 95 -11.27 -6.87 -10.01
CA ASN A 95 -12.35 -7.83 -10.12
C ASN A 95 -11.85 -9.13 -10.78
N THR A 96 -12.47 -10.25 -10.42
CA THR A 96 -12.26 -11.56 -11.07
C THR A 96 -13.60 -12.26 -11.26
N SER A 97 -13.67 -13.16 -12.23
CA SER A 97 -14.82 -14.04 -12.47
C SER A 97 -14.37 -15.31 -13.20
N ASP A 98 -15.30 -16.20 -13.53
CA ASP A 98 -15.02 -17.39 -14.32
C ASP A 98 -14.45 -17.05 -15.71
N GLU A 99 -14.81 -15.89 -16.26
CA GLU A 99 -14.33 -15.39 -17.55
C GLU A 99 -13.18 -14.38 -17.46
N GLU A 100 -12.82 -13.92 -16.26
CA GLU A 100 -11.86 -12.83 -16.06
C GLU A 100 -10.81 -13.16 -15.01
N THR A 101 -9.57 -13.29 -15.48
CA THR A 101 -8.38 -13.34 -14.61
C THR A 101 -7.69 -11.98 -14.65
N ALA A 102 -7.72 -11.24 -13.55
CA ALA A 102 -7.08 -9.92 -13.48
C ALA A 102 -5.57 -9.97 -13.76
N VAL A 103 -5.04 -8.94 -14.42
CA VAL A 103 -3.63 -8.81 -14.79
C VAL A 103 -3.05 -7.54 -14.19
N CYS A 104 -1.81 -7.63 -13.68
CA CYS A 104 -1.13 -6.51 -13.02
C CYS A 104 -0.08 -5.92 -13.97
N ASN A 105 -0.31 -4.72 -14.50
CA ASN A 105 0.64 -4.00 -15.34
C ASN A 105 1.33 -2.93 -14.49
N LEU A 106 2.57 -3.16 -14.06
CA LEU A 106 3.19 -2.41 -12.95
C LEU A 106 4.38 -1.54 -13.39
N GLY A 107 4.52 -0.39 -12.75
CA GLY A 107 5.67 0.51 -12.85
C GLY A 107 5.87 1.26 -11.53
N SER A 108 7.01 1.92 -11.33
CA SER A 108 7.25 2.69 -10.10
C SER A 108 8.06 3.95 -10.35
N VAL A 109 7.62 5.04 -9.72
CA VAL A 109 8.37 6.32 -9.71
C VAL A 109 9.48 6.25 -8.66
N VAL A 110 10.68 6.71 -9.03
CA VAL A 110 11.78 6.92 -8.08
C VAL A 110 11.54 8.24 -7.34
N LEU A 111 10.92 8.22 -6.16
CA LEU A 111 10.50 9.44 -5.48
C LEU A 111 11.66 10.38 -5.17
N ASP A 112 12.80 9.83 -4.74
CA ASP A 112 13.91 10.65 -4.28
C ASP A 112 14.56 11.47 -5.39
N THR A 113 14.44 11.09 -6.67
CA THR A 113 14.92 11.95 -7.79
C THR A 113 14.05 13.18 -8.01
N HIS A 114 12.84 13.19 -7.46
CA HIS A 114 11.86 14.28 -7.59
C HIS A 114 11.88 15.21 -6.37
N ILE A 115 12.96 15.17 -5.58
CA ILE A 115 13.18 16.10 -4.47
C ILE A 115 14.20 17.13 -4.91
N THR A 116 13.79 18.39 -4.93
CA THR A 116 14.65 19.52 -5.26
C THR A 116 15.73 19.72 -4.19
N LYS A 117 16.74 20.53 -4.50
CA LYS A 117 17.87 20.79 -3.58
C LYS A 117 17.46 21.44 -2.27
N ASP A 118 16.38 22.23 -2.28
CA ASP A 118 15.74 22.86 -1.12
C ASP A 118 14.76 21.92 -0.40
N GLY A 119 14.68 20.65 -0.81
CA GLY A 119 13.87 19.64 -0.14
C GLY A 119 12.39 19.69 -0.49
N MET A 120 11.98 20.38 -1.57
CA MET A 120 10.59 20.42 -2.04
C MET A 120 10.33 19.33 -3.07
N LEU A 121 9.05 19.02 -3.29
CA LEU A 121 8.64 18.10 -4.36
C LEU A 121 8.71 18.82 -5.71
N ASP A 122 9.46 18.27 -6.66
CA ASP A 122 9.55 18.78 -8.03
C ASP A 122 8.29 18.39 -8.82
N HIS A 123 7.27 19.24 -8.75
CA HIS A 123 5.98 19.01 -9.42
C HIS A 123 6.09 18.96 -10.95
N GLU A 124 7.01 19.71 -11.55
CA GLU A 124 7.17 19.73 -13.01
C GLU A 124 7.75 18.41 -13.51
N MET A 125 8.87 17.98 -12.91
CA MET A 125 9.50 16.71 -13.23
C MET A 125 8.60 15.52 -12.90
N LEU A 126 7.87 15.60 -11.77
CA LEU A 126 6.96 14.53 -11.36
C LEU A 126 5.79 14.39 -12.34
N ARG A 127 5.21 15.49 -12.81
CA ARG A 127 4.16 15.47 -13.84
C ARG A 127 4.65 14.80 -15.12
N GLU A 128 5.80 15.22 -15.63
CA GLU A 128 6.38 14.64 -16.85
C GLU A 128 6.61 13.13 -16.70
N THR A 129 7.27 12.72 -15.62
CA THR A 129 7.58 11.32 -15.34
C THR A 129 6.32 10.47 -15.23
N VAL A 130 5.31 10.95 -14.49
CA VAL A 130 4.04 10.24 -14.32
C VAL A 130 3.29 10.13 -15.65
N THR A 131 3.19 11.21 -16.43
CA THR A 131 2.50 11.19 -17.74
C THR A 131 3.14 10.16 -18.69
N VAL A 132 4.47 10.11 -18.75
CA VAL A 132 5.19 9.10 -19.55
C VAL A 132 4.93 7.69 -19.02
N ALA A 133 4.99 7.50 -17.70
CA ALA A 133 4.78 6.20 -17.07
C ALA A 133 3.37 5.65 -17.33
N ILE A 134 2.32 6.48 -17.21
CA ILE A 134 0.94 6.07 -17.49
C ILE A 134 0.77 5.64 -18.95
N ARG A 135 1.32 6.39 -19.90
CA ARG A 135 1.28 6.01 -21.32
C ARG A 135 2.05 4.71 -21.59
N ALA A 136 3.22 4.53 -20.97
CA ALA A 136 3.99 3.30 -21.10
C ALA A 136 3.22 2.09 -20.55
N LEU A 137 2.59 2.22 -19.38
CA LEU A 137 1.77 1.17 -18.78
C LEU A 137 0.51 0.85 -19.61
N ASP A 138 -0.16 1.85 -20.19
CA ASP A 138 -1.29 1.60 -21.09
C ASP A 138 -0.85 0.86 -22.36
N ASN A 139 0.34 1.16 -22.90
CA ASN A 139 0.89 0.45 -24.06
C ASN A 139 1.24 -1.01 -23.73
N VAL A 140 1.68 -1.32 -22.50
CA VAL A 140 1.98 -2.71 -22.08
C VAL A 140 0.75 -3.61 -22.26
N ILE A 141 -0.46 -3.11 -21.99
CA ILE A 141 -1.70 -3.88 -22.15
C ILE A 141 -1.87 -4.40 -23.58
N ASP A 142 -1.52 -3.59 -24.58
CA ASP A 142 -1.71 -3.96 -25.98
C ASP A 142 -0.58 -4.83 -26.53
N ILE A 143 0.63 -4.69 -25.99
CA ILE A 143 1.84 -5.43 -26.42
C ILE A 143 1.97 -6.77 -25.69
N ASN A 144 1.41 -6.90 -24.49
CA ASN A 144 1.61 -8.08 -23.66
C ASN A 144 1.08 -9.37 -24.31
N PHE A 145 1.83 -10.46 -24.13
CA PHE A 145 1.37 -11.79 -24.46
C PHE A 145 0.54 -12.36 -23.30
N TYR A 146 -0.71 -12.74 -23.58
CA TYR A 146 -1.61 -13.30 -22.57
C TYR A 146 -1.62 -14.82 -22.62
N PRO A 147 -1.27 -15.52 -21.52
CA PRO A 147 -1.23 -16.98 -21.49
C PRO A 147 -2.63 -17.61 -21.51
N THR A 148 -3.68 -16.88 -21.13
CA THR A 148 -5.07 -17.37 -21.12
C THR A 148 -6.03 -16.36 -21.75
N GLY A 149 -7.15 -16.87 -22.29
CA GLY A 149 -8.22 -16.02 -22.84
C GLY A 149 -8.87 -15.12 -21.78
N ALA A 150 -9.04 -15.63 -20.55
CA ALA A 150 -9.59 -14.88 -19.42
C ALA A 150 -8.71 -13.69 -19.03
N ALA A 151 -7.38 -13.86 -19.04
CA ALA A 151 -6.43 -12.78 -18.78
C ALA A 151 -6.50 -11.67 -19.85
N LYS A 152 -6.54 -12.06 -21.14
CA LYS A 152 -6.70 -11.10 -22.24
C LYS A 152 -8.03 -10.35 -22.13
N THR A 153 -9.10 -11.05 -21.78
CA THR A 153 -10.45 -10.48 -21.63
C THR A 153 -10.47 -9.41 -20.54
N ALA A 154 -10.03 -9.75 -19.33
CA ALA A 154 -10.00 -8.82 -18.21
C ALA A 154 -9.16 -7.56 -18.51
N ASN A 155 -7.92 -7.75 -19.02
CA ASN A 155 -7.00 -6.65 -19.25
C ASN A 155 -7.46 -5.75 -20.40
N SER A 156 -7.99 -6.31 -21.48
CA SER A 156 -8.48 -5.52 -22.63
C SER A 156 -9.77 -4.74 -22.29
N ARG A 157 -10.65 -5.33 -21.46
CA ARG A 157 -11.94 -4.75 -21.08
C ARG A 157 -11.78 -3.59 -20.09
N HIS A 158 -10.94 -3.76 -19.09
CA HIS A 158 -10.83 -2.81 -17.96
C HIS A 158 -9.57 -1.95 -18.03
N ARG A 159 -8.54 -2.42 -18.71
CA ARG A 159 -7.24 -1.74 -18.85
C ARG A 159 -6.60 -1.27 -17.53
N PRO A 160 -6.59 -2.07 -16.45
CA PRO A 160 -6.02 -1.66 -15.18
C PRO A 160 -4.50 -1.55 -15.27
N ILE A 161 -3.93 -0.53 -14.64
CA ILE A 161 -2.47 -0.37 -14.46
C ILE A 161 -2.17 -0.09 -12.98
N GLY A 162 -0.93 -0.28 -12.58
CA GLY A 162 -0.46 -0.04 -11.22
C GLY A 162 0.84 0.75 -11.21
N LEU A 163 0.74 2.07 -11.18
CA LEU A 163 1.87 2.95 -10.92
C LEU A 163 2.08 3.06 -9.41
N GLY A 164 3.24 2.59 -8.96
CA GLY A 164 3.69 2.67 -7.58
C GLY A 164 4.82 3.68 -7.38
N VAL A 165 5.49 3.57 -6.25
CA VAL A 165 6.60 4.44 -5.86
C VAL A 165 7.68 3.63 -5.14
N MET A 166 8.93 4.06 -5.28
CA MET A 166 10.07 3.60 -4.49
C MET A 166 10.94 4.79 -4.09
N GLY A 167 11.92 4.56 -3.22
CA GLY A 167 12.85 5.61 -2.78
C GLY A 167 12.33 6.49 -1.65
N LEU A 168 11.28 6.07 -0.92
CA LEU A 168 10.69 6.89 0.14
C LEU A 168 11.70 7.27 1.23
N GLN A 169 12.43 6.30 1.77
CA GLN A 169 13.43 6.57 2.82
C GLN A 169 14.55 7.50 2.32
N ASN A 170 15.01 7.33 1.07
CA ASN A 170 15.95 8.27 0.47
C ASN A 170 15.38 9.68 0.28
N ALA A 171 14.11 9.80 -0.09
CA ALA A 171 13.43 11.09 -0.20
C ALA A 171 13.34 11.77 1.17
N LEU A 172 13.02 11.03 2.23
CA LEU A 172 13.02 11.54 3.61
C LEU A 172 14.40 12.01 4.05
N PHE A 173 15.47 11.27 3.70
CA PHE A 173 16.83 11.73 3.96
C PHE A 173 17.18 13.04 3.25
N LYS A 174 16.76 13.23 1.99
CA LYS A 174 16.96 14.48 1.25
C LYS A 174 16.21 15.66 1.88
N LYS A 175 15.06 15.40 2.50
CA LYS A 175 14.26 16.38 3.24
C LYS A 175 14.71 16.57 4.69
N ASP A 176 15.75 15.84 5.13
CA ASP A 176 16.21 15.79 6.52
C ASP A 176 15.11 15.42 7.53
N LEU A 177 14.22 14.50 7.12
CA LEU A 177 13.08 14.04 7.93
C LEU A 177 13.34 12.65 8.52
N GLN A 178 12.87 12.47 9.75
CA GLN A 178 12.83 11.18 10.44
C GLN A 178 11.56 10.44 10.02
N PHE A 179 11.64 9.13 9.78
CA PHE A 179 10.50 8.36 9.26
C PHE A 179 9.28 8.44 10.18
N ALA A 180 9.49 8.35 11.49
CA ALA A 180 8.42 8.39 12.50
C ALA A 180 7.90 9.80 12.83
N SER A 181 8.40 10.85 12.15
CA SER A 181 7.97 12.22 12.41
C SER A 181 6.62 12.55 11.76
N GLY A 182 5.85 13.44 12.39
CA GLY A 182 4.61 13.95 11.79
C GLY A 182 4.84 14.59 10.42
N ALA A 183 5.97 15.26 10.21
CA ALA A 183 6.35 15.83 8.91
C ALA A 183 6.57 14.75 7.83
N ALA A 184 7.13 13.59 8.17
CA ALA A 184 7.25 12.48 7.24
C ALA A 184 5.88 11.87 6.90
N ILE A 185 4.98 11.75 7.88
CA ILE A 185 3.59 11.28 7.65
C ILE A 185 2.85 12.24 6.71
N GLU A 186 2.97 13.56 6.93
CA GLU A 186 2.35 14.56 6.04
C GLU A 186 3.01 14.60 4.65
N PHE A 187 4.32 14.33 4.56
CA PHE A 187 4.98 14.18 3.26
C PHE A 187 4.44 12.99 2.47
N ASN A 188 4.04 11.91 3.15
CA ASN A 188 3.38 10.77 2.51
C ASN A 188 1.99 11.10 1.95
N ASP A 189 1.29 12.03 2.58
CA ASP A 189 0.05 12.60 2.05
C ASP A 189 0.37 13.44 0.79
N GLU A 190 1.32 14.36 0.90
CA GLU A 190 1.72 15.32 -0.14
C GLU A 190 2.17 14.66 -1.45
N PHE A 191 3.16 13.77 -1.41
CA PHE A 191 3.69 13.21 -2.65
C PHE A 191 2.66 12.29 -3.32
N MET A 192 1.86 11.57 -2.53
CA MET A 192 0.90 10.62 -3.08
C MET A 192 -0.31 11.34 -3.65
N GLU A 193 -0.72 12.46 -3.05
CA GLU A 193 -1.67 13.41 -3.65
C GLU A 193 -1.17 13.87 -5.03
N ALA A 194 0.09 14.33 -5.11
CA ALA A 194 0.67 14.82 -6.36
C ALA A 194 0.78 13.73 -7.44
N ILE A 195 1.27 12.53 -7.08
CA ILE A 195 1.32 11.39 -8.02
C ILE A 195 -0.09 11.05 -8.51
N SER A 196 -1.06 10.99 -7.61
CA SER A 196 -2.46 10.66 -7.92
C SER A 196 -3.09 11.69 -8.85
N TYR A 197 -2.89 12.98 -8.56
CA TYR A 197 -3.33 14.11 -9.37
C TYR A 197 -2.83 13.99 -10.82
N TYR A 198 -1.53 13.79 -11.01
CA TYR A 198 -0.93 13.68 -12.35
C TYR A 198 -1.29 12.38 -13.05
N ALA A 199 -1.39 11.27 -12.32
CA ALA A 199 -1.70 9.96 -12.89
C ALA A 199 -3.13 9.89 -13.44
N TYR A 200 -4.10 10.43 -12.68
CA TYR A 200 -5.49 10.50 -13.14
C TYR A 200 -5.67 11.49 -14.28
N SER A 201 -4.99 12.64 -14.23
CA SER A 201 -4.96 13.58 -15.36
C SER A 201 -4.43 12.90 -16.62
N ALA A 202 -3.29 12.22 -16.54
CA ALA A 202 -2.68 11.54 -17.68
C ALA A 202 -3.55 10.41 -18.24
N SER A 203 -4.23 9.63 -17.39
CA SER A 203 -5.17 8.60 -17.86
C SER A 203 -6.40 9.21 -18.53
N SER A 204 -6.86 10.38 -18.08
CA SER A 204 -7.96 11.10 -18.71
C SER A 204 -7.55 11.74 -20.04
N GLU A 205 -6.36 12.32 -20.13
CA GLU A 205 -5.77 12.80 -21.40
C GLU A 205 -5.67 11.67 -22.43
N LEU A 206 -5.17 10.49 -22.03
CA LEU A 206 -5.15 9.31 -22.89
C LEU A 206 -6.56 8.86 -23.31
N ALA A 207 -7.57 9.07 -22.48
CA ALA A 207 -8.95 8.77 -22.85
C ALA A 207 -9.45 9.72 -23.95
N GLY A 208 -9.06 11.00 -23.92
CA GLY A 208 -9.32 11.95 -24.99
C GLY A 208 -8.64 11.58 -26.32
N GLU A 209 -7.45 10.97 -26.25
CA GLU A 209 -6.71 10.52 -27.44
C GLU A 209 -7.19 9.16 -27.99
N ARG A 210 -7.48 8.19 -27.10
CA ARG A 210 -7.64 6.76 -27.45
C ARG A 210 -9.04 6.21 -27.13
N GLY A 211 -9.92 7.03 -26.56
CA GLY A 211 -11.18 6.61 -25.96
C GLY A 211 -11.00 5.98 -24.58
N THR A 212 -12.10 5.91 -23.83
CA THR A 212 -12.16 5.27 -22.51
C THR A 212 -11.94 3.76 -22.59
N TYR A 213 -11.63 3.11 -21.47
CA TYR A 213 -11.73 1.65 -21.41
C TYR A 213 -13.18 1.18 -21.61
N ASN A 214 -13.35 -0.08 -22.04
CA ASN A 214 -14.64 -0.58 -22.51
C ASN A 214 -15.72 -0.55 -21.42
N SER A 215 -15.40 -0.95 -20.19
CA SER A 215 -16.35 -0.94 -19.08
C SER A 215 -16.38 0.40 -18.31
N TYR A 216 -16.04 1.53 -18.92
CA TYR A 216 -15.96 2.82 -18.21
C TYR A 216 -17.31 3.30 -17.68
N LYS A 217 -18.38 3.15 -18.47
CA LYS A 217 -19.71 3.66 -18.12
C LYS A 217 -20.26 2.96 -16.88
N GLY A 218 -20.73 3.75 -15.92
CA GLY A 218 -21.18 3.30 -14.60
C GLY A 218 -20.09 3.21 -13.52
N SER A 219 -18.81 3.33 -13.89
CA SER A 219 -17.70 3.32 -12.93
C SER A 219 -17.79 4.48 -11.94
N LYS A 220 -17.02 4.41 -10.85
CA LYS A 220 -16.88 5.58 -9.94
C LYS A 220 -16.34 6.81 -10.67
N TRP A 221 -15.45 6.62 -11.65
CA TRP A 221 -14.93 7.71 -12.48
C TRP A 221 -16.05 8.41 -13.27
N ASP A 222 -16.91 7.63 -13.93
CA ASP A 222 -18.08 8.13 -14.68
C ASP A 222 -19.11 8.82 -13.77
N ARG A 223 -19.18 8.40 -12.50
CA ARG A 223 -19.99 9.03 -11.45
C ARG A 223 -19.32 10.22 -10.77
N GLY A 224 -18.10 10.59 -11.17
CA GLY A 224 -17.35 11.72 -10.59
C GLY A 224 -16.80 11.48 -9.19
N ILE A 225 -16.66 10.22 -8.76
CA ILE A 225 -16.18 9.81 -7.43
C ILE A 225 -14.70 9.42 -7.55
N LEU A 226 -13.82 10.15 -6.88
CA LEU A 226 -12.38 9.91 -6.83
C LEU A 226 -11.98 9.16 -5.53
N PRO A 227 -10.78 8.56 -5.43
CA PRO A 227 -10.37 7.76 -4.29
C PRO A 227 -10.51 8.44 -2.92
N GLN A 228 -10.26 9.76 -2.85
CA GLN A 228 -10.39 10.54 -1.63
C GLN A 228 -11.84 10.69 -1.17
N ASP A 229 -12.81 10.66 -2.09
CA ASP A 229 -14.25 10.72 -1.78
C ASP A 229 -14.74 9.39 -1.20
N THR A 230 -14.11 8.28 -1.61
CA THR A 230 -14.52 6.94 -1.16
C THR A 230 -14.21 6.66 0.31
N VAL A 231 -13.42 7.50 0.98
CA VAL A 231 -13.12 7.35 2.41
C VAL A 231 -14.37 7.66 3.25
N ASP A 232 -15.16 8.66 2.86
CA ASP A 232 -16.41 8.99 3.55
C ASP A 232 -17.47 7.93 3.29
N ALA A 233 -17.56 7.43 2.05
CA ALA A 233 -18.43 6.29 1.75
C ALA A 233 -18.06 5.03 2.57
N LEU A 234 -16.77 4.79 2.82
CA LEU A 234 -16.31 3.70 3.68
C LEU A 234 -16.73 3.92 5.14
N GLU A 235 -16.59 5.14 5.65
CA GLU A 235 -17.00 5.51 7.01
C GLU A 235 -18.51 5.31 7.20
N ASP A 236 -19.32 5.77 6.24
CA ASP A 236 -20.78 5.63 6.24
C ASP A 236 -21.22 4.16 6.16
N GLU A 237 -20.56 3.35 5.33
CA GLU A 237 -20.85 1.92 5.21
C GLU A 237 -20.44 1.12 6.44
N ARG A 238 -19.33 1.47 7.09
CA ARG A 238 -18.89 0.83 8.33
C ARG A 238 -19.66 1.28 9.57
N GLY A 239 -20.22 2.49 9.55
CA GLY A 239 -20.82 3.12 10.74
C GLY A 239 -19.82 3.43 11.86
N VAL A 240 -18.52 3.45 11.54
CA VAL A 240 -17.42 3.76 12.47
C VAL A 240 -16.44 4.68 11.78
N LYS A 241 -15.96 5.69 12.51
CA LYS A 241 -14.99 6.66 12.03
C LYS A 241 -13.76 5.97 11.42
N VAL A 242 -13.36 6.44 10.24
CA VAL A 242 -12.10 6.07 9.60
C VAL A 242 -11.06 7.12 9.97
N ASP A 243 -10.06 6.70 10.75
CA ASP A 243 -9.07 7.58 11.39
C ASP A 243 -7.96 8.03 10.43
N VAL A 244 -8.34 8.75 9.38
CA VAL A 244 -7.42 9.38 8.44
C VAL A 244 -7.88 10.80 8.09
N PRO A 245 -7.03 11.84 8.15
CA PRO A 245 -7.45 13.21 7.81
C PRO A 245 -7.92 13.33 6.38
N ARG A 246 -9.07 13.99 6.18
CA ARG A 246 -9.64 14.27 4.86
C ARG A 246 -9.01 15.49 4.22
N GLY A 247 -9.24 15.65 2.92
CA GLY A 247 -8.71 16.74 2.12
C GLY A 247 -7.28 16.52 1.63
N GLY A 248 -6.79 17.52 0.91
CA GLY A 248 -5.46 17.61 0.32
C GLY A 248 -5.09 19.06 0.04
N LYS A 249 -3.89 19.28 -0.48
CA LYS A 249 -3.32 20.61 -0.77
C LYS A 249 -3.55 21.06 -2.21
N MET A 250 -3.85 20.15 -3.13
CA MET A 250 -4.02 20.45 -4.56
C MET A 250 -5.48 20.75 -4.92
N ASP A 251 -5.69 21.58 -5.94
CA ASP A 251 -7.03 21.86 -6.46
C ASP A 251 -7.48 20.76 -7.43
N TRP A 252 -8.36 19.87 -6.98
CA TRP A 252 -8.82 18.72 -7.76
C TRP A 252 -9.90 19.03 -8.81
N ARG A 253 -10.38 20.28 -8.92
CA ARG A 253 -11.39 20.66 -9.91
C ARG A 253 -10.96 20.36 -11.36
N PRO A 254 -9.73 20.70 -11.81
CA PRO A 254 -9.31 20.42 -13.18
C PRO A 254 -9.25 18.93 -13.51
N VAL A 255 -8.87 18.08 -12.55
CA VAL A 255 -8.86 16.62 -12.75
C VAL A 255 -10.27 16.08 -12.92
N ARG A 256 -11.21 16.54 -12.10
CA ARG A 256 -12.63 16.15 -12.21
C ARG A 256 -13.24 16.62 -13.52
N GLU A 257 -12.94 17.84 -13.95
CA GLU A 257 -13.39 18.40 -15.24
C GLU A 257 -12.82 17.60 -16.42
N ALA A 258 -11.52 17.27 -16.39
CA ALA A 258 -10.90 16.43 -17.41
C ALA A 258 -11.55 15.05 -17.49
N ILE A 259 -11.76 14.38 -16.34
CA ILE A 259 -12.44 13.07 -16.28
C ILE A 259 -13.88 13.18 -16.77
N ALA A 260 -14.62 14.23 -16.40
CA ALA A 260 -15.99 14.42 -16.88
C ALA A 260 -16.05 14.62 -18.41
N GLN A 261 -15.05 15.32 -18.98
CA GLN A 261 -15.00 15.61 -20.41
C GLN A 261 -14.52 14.41 -21.24
N ASN A 262 -13.41 13.78 -20.83
CA ASN A 262 -12.70 12.77 -21.64
C ASN A 262 -12.95 11.34 -21.15
N GLY A 263 -13.40 11.18 -19.92
CA GLY A 263 -13.41 9.90 -19.21
C GLY A 263 -12.02 9.47 -18.74
N MET A 264 -11.85 8.17 -18.54
CA MET A 264 -10.60 7.53 -18.10
C MET A 264 -10.19 6.43 -19.06
N ARG A 265 -8.89 6.33 -19.34
CA ARG A 265 -8.33 5.27 -20.20
C ARG A 265 -8.15 3.96 -19.43
N ASN A 266 -7.94 4.02 -18.13
CA ASN A 266 -7.61 2.88 -17.27
C ASN A 266 -8.59 2.79 -16.10
N SER A 267 -9.09 1.60 -15.77
CA SER A 267 -10.03 1.43 -14.66
C SER A 267 -9.41 1.68 -13.28
N ASN A 268 -8.14 1.33 -13.14
CA ASN A 268 -7.31 1.49 -11.95
C ASN A 268 -5.94 1.97 -12.41
N VAL A 269 -5.31 2.81 -11.61
CA VAL A 269 -4.10 3.52 -12.03
C VAL A 269 -2.96 3.37 -11.02
N LEU A 270 -3.25 3.32 -9.72
CA LEU A 270 -2.23 3.40 -8.67
C LEU A 270 -2.21 2.13 -7.83
N ALA A 271 -1.02 1.55 -7.68
CA ALA A 271 -0.77 0.44 -6.75
C ALA A 271 0.70 0.44 -6.36
N ILE A 272 1.00 0.45 -5.06
CA ILE A 272 2.39 0.43 -4.58
C ILE A 272 2.80 -1.02 -4.33
N ALA A 273 3.41 -1.63 -5.35
CA ALA A 273 3.96 -2.98 -5.29
C ALA A 273 5.36 -3.03 -4.67
N PRO A 274 5.88 -4.22 -4.29
CA PRO A 274 7.24 -4.35 -3.84
C PRO A 274 8.24 -4.10 -4.97
N THR A 275 9.29 -3.32 -4.70
CA THR A 275 10.25 -2.87 -5.73
C THR A 275 11.66 -3.46 -5.53
N ALA A 276 11.79 -4.60 -4.86
CA ALA A 276 13.07 -5.16 -4.41
C ALA A 276 14.17 -5.19 -5.49
N THR A 277 13.85 -5.66 -6.70
CA THR A 277 14.84 -5.73 -7.79
C THR A 277 15.09 -4.37 -8.42
N ILE A 278 14.03 -3.62 -8.76
CA ILE A 278 14.16 -2.36 -9.49
C ILE A 278 14.74 -1.24 -8.64
N SER A 279 14.56 -1.25 -7.31
CA SER A 279 15.21 -0.29 -6.42
C SER A 279 16.72 -0.50 -6.37
N ASN A 280 17.18 -1.75 -6.40
CA ASN A 280 18.60 -2.08 -6.50
C ASN A 280 19.20 -1.62 -7.83
N ILE A 281 18.47 -1.78 -8.94
CA ILE A 281 18.88 -1.28 -10.27
C ILE A 281 19.01 0.24 -10.26
N MET A 282 18.04 0.93 -9.65
CA MET A 282 18.00 2.40 -9.60
C MET A 282 18.87 3.00 -8.48
N GLY A 283 19.50 2.16 -7.64
CA GLY A 283 20.32 2.63 -6.51
C GLY A 283 19.53 3.39 -5.44
N THR A 284 18.26 3.05 -5.22
CA THR A 284 17.38 3.68 -4.23
C THR A 284 16.80 2.67 -3.23
N THR A 285 16.11 3.17 -2.21
CA THR A 285 15.46 2.33 -1.18
C THR A 285 14.19 1.68 -1.73
N PRO A 286 13.90 0.42 -1.37
CA PRO A 286 12.70 -0.26 -1.87
C PRO A 286 11.42 0.34 -1.29
N CYS A 287 10.35 0.31 -2.08
CA CYS A 287 8.97 0.53 -1.66
C CYS A 287 8.76 1.84 -0.87
N ILE A 288 8.05 1.72 0.25
CA ILE A 288 7.53 2.76 1.15
C ILE A 288 7.94 2.47 2.60
N GLU A 289 9.00 1.70 2.79
CA GLU A 289 9.45 1.24 4.10
C GLU A 289 10.69 2.01 4.57
N PRO A 290 10.92 2.10 5.89
CA PRO A 290 12.20 2.54 6.42
C PRO A 290 13.35 1.63 5.96
N ASN A 291 14.59 2.08 6.16
CA ASN A 291 15.73 1.21 5.92
C ASN A 291 15.72 0.00 6.87
N TYR A 292 15.84 -1.20 6.33
CA TYR A 292 15.87 -2.43 7.13
C TYR A 292 17.07 -2.46 8.09
N THR A 293 18.23 -2.00 7.60
CA THR A 293 19.47 -1.88 8.35
C THR A 293 20.33 -0.75 7.76
N ASN A 294 21.15 -0.11 8.58
CA ASN A 294 22.18 0.82 8.10
C ASN A 294 23.49 0.10 7.68
N LEU A 295 23.58 -1.21 7.92
CA LEU A 295 24.75 -2.03 7.62
C LEU A 295 24.29 -3.39 7.10
N PHE A 296 24.70 -3.75 5.88
CA PHE A 296 24.49 -5.09 5.34
C PHE A 296 25.78 -5.69 4.80
N VAL A 297 25.90 -7.01 4.90
CA VAL A 297 27.03 -7.77 4.35
C VAL A 297 26.60 -8.35 3.02
N LYS A 298 27.36 -8.03 1.97
CA LYS A 298 27.20 -8.61 0.64
C LYS A 298 28.31 -9.62 0.39
N SER A 299 27.94 -10.90 0.39
CA SER A 299 28.83 -12.00 0.02
C SER A 299 28.86 -12.19 -1.49
N ASN A 300 30.05 -12.30 -2.08
CA ASN A 300 30.24 -12.70 -3.48
C ASN A 300 31.45 -13.66 -3.60
N LEU A 301 31.79 -14.08 -4.84
CA LEU A 301 32.91 -15.00 -5.09
C LEU A 301 34.27 -14.52 -4.55
N GLY A 302 34.44 -13.21 -4.35
CA GLY A 302 35.66 -12.58 -3.83
C GLY A 302 35.64 -12.32 -2.31
N GLY A 303 34.59 -12.74 -1.60
CA GLY A 303 34.47 -12.61 -0.14
C GLY A 303 33.28 -11.76 0.31
N ASP A 304 33.31 -11.39 1.59
CA ASP A 304 32.25 -10.63 2.25
C ASP A 304 32.58 -9.14 2.29
N PHE A 305 31.67 -8.31 1.78
CA PHE A 305 31.81 -6.86 1.73
C PHE A 305 30.77 -6.21 2.63
N THR A 306 31.22 -5.50 3.65
CA THR A 306 30.33 -4.67 4.47
C THR A 306 29.95 -3.41 3.70
N VAL A 307 28.66 -3.20 3.49
CA VAL A 307 28.10 -2.01 2.86
C VAL A 307 27.33 -1.23 3.91
N LEU A 308 27.72 0.04 4.08
CA LEU A 308 27.08 0.97 5.00
C LEU A 308 26.16 1.93 4.25
N ASN A 309 25.11 2.37 4.93
CA ASN A 309 24.24 3.44 4.48
C ASN A 309 25.08 4.71 4.25
N SER A 310 25.21 5.10 2.99
CA SER A 310 26.04 6.24 2.57
C SER A 310 25.55 7.56 3.16
N VAL A 311 24.23 7.70 3.40
CA VAL A 311 23.67 8.90 4.04
C VAL A 311 24.13 8.99 5.50
N LEU A 312 24.07 7.89 6.25
CA LEU A 312 24.56 7.84 7.62
C LEU A 312 26.05 8.19 7.69
N VAL A 313 26.87 7.59 6.83
CA VAL A 313 28.31 7.89 6.77
C VAL A 313 28.56 9.38 6.50
N ASN A 314 27.82 9.99 5.58
CA ASN A 314 27.97 11.41 5.26
C ASN A 314 27.54 12.30 6.42
N ASP A 315 26.47 11.96 7.13
CA ASP A 315 26.01 12.74 8.28
C ASP A 315 26.99 12.61 9.48
N LEU A 316 27.53 11.42 9.74
CA LEU A 316 28.59 11.22 10.74
C LEU A 316 29.87 12.01 10.39
N LYS A 317 30.25 12.07 9.11
CA LYS A 317 31.39 12.89 8.66
C LYS A 317 31.17 14.38 8.88
N LYS A 318 29.96 14.89 8.64
CA LYS A 318 29.64 16.31 8.86
C LYS A 318 29.76 16.70 10.34
N GLU A 319 29.39 15.79 11.24
CA GLU A 319 29.51 15.97 12.69
C GLU A 319 30.92 15.64 13.24
N GLY A 320 31.86 15.25 12.38
CA GLY A 320 33.22 14.87 12.80
C GLY A 320 33.28 13.56 13.60
N LEU A 321 32.25 12.71 13.51
CA LEU A 321 32.10 11.45 14.26
C LEU A 321 32.54 10.22 13.46
N TRP A 322 33.08 10.40 12.25
CA TRP A 322 33.44 9.31 11.36
C TRP A 322 34.91 8.91 11.49
N ASP A 323 35.17 7.91 12.32
CA ASP A 323 36.49 7.32 12.54
C ASP A 323 36.45 5.77 12.58
N SER A 324 37.60 5.13 12.87
CA SER A 324 37.70 3.68 12.96
C SER A 324 36.89 3.09 14.10
N ASP A 325 36.76 3.79 15.23
CA ASP A 325 36.01 3.32 16.38
C ASP A 325 34.50 3.33 16.05
N MET A 326 34.00 4.39 15.43
CA MET A 326 32.61 4.46 14.93
C MET A 326 32.30 3.33 13.95
N ILE A 327 33.22 2.99 13.04
CA ILE A 327 33.02 1.87 12.11
C ILE A 327 32.88 0.55 12.87
N ASP A 328 33.71 0.31 13.88
CA ASP A 328 33.67 -0.93 14.65
C ASP A 328 32.45 -1.00 15.58
N GLN A 329 32.01 0.12 16.13
CA GLN A 329 30.75 0.21 16.87
C GLN A 329 29.54 -0.04 15.97
N LEU A 330 29.49 0.54 14.77
CA LEU A 330 28.42 0.25 13.80
C LEU A 330 28.38 -1.23 13.41
N LYS A 331 29.52 -1.91 13.27
CA LYS A 331 29.56 -3.37 13.07
C LYS A 331 29.06 -4.12 14.29
N TYR A 332 29.53 -3.75 15.48
CA TYR A 332 29.16 -4.41 16.74
C TYR A 332 27.64 -4.35 17.00
N PHE A 333 27.02 -3.20 16.72
CA PHE A 333 25.57 -3.00 16.86
C PHE A 333 24.78 -3.28 15.58
N ASN A 334 25.36 -3.95 14.58
CA ASN A 334 24.70 -4.32 13.32
C ASN A 334 24.02 -3.14 12.58
N GLY A 335 24.60 -1.94 12.66
CA GLY A 335 24.08 -0.71 12.05
C GLY A 335 23.01 0.02 12.88
N GLU A 336 22.68 -0.47 14.07
CA GLU A 336 21.78 0.24 15.00
C GLU A 336 22.55 1.31 15.79
N LEU A 337 21.92 2.48 15.93
CA LEU A 337 22.57 3.67 16.49
C LEU A 337 22.17 3.93 17.95
N ALA A 338 21.08 3.33 18.42
CA ALA A 338 20.49 3.62 19.73
C ALA A 338 21.50 3.44 20.88
N ALA A 339 22.24 2.33 20.86
CA ALA A 339 23.20 1.94 21.90
C ALA A 339 24.60 2.58 21.75
N ILE A 340 24.86 3.29 20.66
CA ILE A 340 26.15 3.93 20.42
C ILE A 340 26.24 5.26 21.20
N GLU A 341 27.18 5.36 22.13
CA GLU A 341 27.45 6.61 22.86
C GLU A 341 28.12 7.65 21.95
N GLY A 342 27.92 8.94 22.22
CA GLY A 342 28.52 10.02 21.43
C GLY A 342 27.76 10.42 20.15
N ILE A 343 26.86 9.59 19.62
CA ILE A 343 26.01 10.00 18.48
C ILE A 343 24.87 10.90 18.96
N PRO A 344 24.70 12.12 18.40
CA PRO A 344 23.58 12.99 18.71
C PRO A 344 22.22 12.35 18.46
N ASN A 345 21.25 12.63 19.33
CA ASN A 345 19.89 12.06 19.24
C ASN A 345 19.21 12.33 17.88
N HIS A 346 19.47 13.48 17.25
CA HIS A 346 18.88 13.79 15.95
C HIS A 346 19.35 12.82 14.84
N LEU A 347 20.61 12.36 14.87
CA LEU A 347 21.13 11.34 13.96
C LEU A 347 20.56 9.95 14.28
N LYS A 348 20.47 9.60 15.57
CA LYS A 348 19.84 8.34 16.00
C LYS A 348 18.40 8.24 15.50
N GLN A 349 17.64 9.32 15.62
CA GLN A 349 16.25 9.38 15.15
C GLN A 349 16.13 9.40 13.62
N LYS A 350 17.01 10.11 12.91
CA LYS A 350 17.00 10.19 11.43
C LYS A 350 17.26 8.84 10.78
N HIS A 351 18.17 8.06 11.36
CA HIS A 351 18.66 6.79 10.80
C HIS A 351 18.10 5.56 11.53
N GLN A 352 16.95 5.68 12.18
CA GLN A 352 16.24 4.53 12.75
C GLN A 352 15.96 3.48 11.68
N THR A 353 16.18 2.22 12.04
CA THR A 353 15.84 1.07 11.20
C THR A 353 14.37 0.67 11.37
N VAL A 354 13.87 -0.20 10.50
CA VAL A 354 12.47 -0.68 10.53
C VAL A 354 11.98 -1.23 11.87
N PHE A 355 12.88 -1.74 12.73
CA PHE A 355 12.51 -2.29 14.04
C PHE A 355 12.53 -1.24 15.17
N GLU A 356 13.15 -0.09 14.92
CA GLU A 356 13.17 1.07 15.84
C GLU A 356 12.03 2.05 15.53
N VAL A 357 11.49 2.01 14.30
CA VAL A 357 10.30 2.76 13.89
C VAL A 357 9.03 2.06 14.38
N GLY A 358 8.19 2.77 15.14
CA GLY A 358 6.90 2.24 15.60
C GLY A 358 5.93 1.94 14.45
N TYR A 359 5.12 0.88 14.59
CA TYR A 359 4.17 0.46 13.56
C TYR A 359 3.10 1.53 13.29
N GLU A 360 2.81 2.39 14.26
CA GLU A 360 1.86 3.50 14.13
C GLU A 360 2.27 4.43 12.99
N ALA A 361 3.54 4.84 12.93
CA ALA A 361 4.03 5.73 11.88
C ALA A 361 3.96 5.10 10.48
N ILE A 362 4.24 3.79 10.38
CA ILE A 362 4.16 3.05 9.11
C ILE A 362 2.71 2.98 8.63
N ILE A 363 1.78 2.65 9.53
CA ILE A 363 0.35 2.56 9.23
C ILE A 363 -0.23 3.94 8.92
N ASP A 364 0.12 4.97 9.67
CA ASP A 364 -0.39 6.33 9.46
C ASP A 364 0.08 6.88 8.12
N ALA A 365 1.35 6.70 7.78
CA ALA A 365 1.89 7.05 6.47
C ALA A 365 1.18 6.27 5.35
N ALA A 366 0.93 4.96 5.53
CA ALA A 366 0.17 4.16 4.59
C ALA A 366 -1.27 4.63 4.43
N ALA A 367 -1.93 4.99 5.53
CA ALA A 367 -3.29 5.50 5.53
C ALA A 367 -3.38 6.82 4.75
N ARG A 368 -2.42 7.74 4.93
CA ARG A 368 -2.35 8.98 4.15
C ARG A 368 -2.28 8.71 2.66
N ARG A 369 -1.38 7.81 2.25
CA ARG A 369 -1.26 7.39 0.84
C ARG A 369 -2.54 6.72 0.32
N GLN A 370 -3.17 5.87 1.13
CA GLN A 370 -4.33 5.08 0.72
C GLN A 370 -5.57 5.93 0.38
N LYS A 371 -5.64 7.17 0.86
CA LYS A 371 -6.68 8.12 0.43
C LYS A 371 -6.66 8.35 -1.08
N TRP A 372 -5.47 8.38 -1.67
CA TRP A 372 -5.22 8.77 -3.05
C TRP A 372 -5.12 7.59 -4.02
N ILE A 373 -4.97 6.37 -3.48
CA ILE A 373 -4.74 5.14 -4.24
C ILE A 373 -6.07 4.40 -4.49
N ASP A 374 -6.37 4.13 -5.76
CA ASP A 374 -7.58 3.42 -6.20
C ASP A 374 -7.49 1.89 -6.02
N GLN A 375 -6.29 1.30 -6.05
CA GLN A 375 -6.04 -0.08 -5.60
C GLN A 375 -5.54 -0.09 -4.15
N SER A 376 -4.43 -0.77 -3.85
CA SER A 376 -3.83 -0.85 -2.52
C SER A 376 -2.30 -0.67 -2.59
N GLN A 377 -1.62 -1.00 -1.49
CA GLN A 377 -0.18 -0.92 -1.33
C GLN A 377 0.31 -2.09 -0.48
N SER A 378 1.48 -2.65 -0.80
CA SER A 378 2.12 -3.70 -0.01
C SER A 378 2.75 -3.09 1.24
N VAL A 379 2.07 -3.22 2.38
CA VAL A 379 2.56 -2.68 3.67
C VAL A 379 3.15 -3.78 4.53
N ASN A 380 4.49 -3.91 4.57
CA ASN A 380 5.12 -4.72 5.61
C ASN A 380 4.97 -4.04 6.97
N LEU A 381 4.80 -4.86 7.99
CA LEU A 381 4.71 -4.44 9.39
C LEU A 381 5.84 -5.08 10.19
N PHE A 382 6.39 -4.31 11.12
CA PHE A 382 7.60 -4.68 11.85
C PHE A 382 7.33 -4.61 13.36
N LEU A 383 7.74 -5.65 14.09
CA LEU A 383 7.72 -5.66 15.55
C LEU A 383 9.04 -6.21 16.08
N ALA A 384 9.79 -5.38 16.81
CA ALA A 384 11.03 -5.82 17.43
C ALA A 384 10.78 -6.88 18.52
N GLN A 385 9.79 -6.64 19.38
CA GLN A 385 9.36 -7.56 20.44
C GLN A 385 7.86 -7.84 20.26
N PRO A 386 7.51 -8.90 19.51
CA PRO A 386 6.12 -9.22 19.22
C PRO A 386 5.43 -9.83 20.44
N ASP A 387 4.29 -9.26 20.81
CA ASP A 387 3.35 -9.85 21.76
C ASP A 387 1.91 -9.76 21.20
N MET A 388 1.00 -10.57 21.74
CA MET A 388 -0.37 -10.68 21.24
C MET A 388 -1.16 -9.36 21.35
N LYS A 389 -0.88 -8.53 22.36
CA LYS A 389 -1.54 -7.24 22.54
C LYS A 389 -1.04 -6.26 21.48
N SER A 390 0.27 -6.17 21.28
CA SER A 390 0.89 -5.31 20.26
C SER A 390 0.45 -5.70 18.84
N LEU A 391 0.44 -7.00 18.52
CA LEU A 391 -0.11 -7.52 17.26
C LEU A 391 -1.58 -7.11 17.07
N SER A 392 -2.41 -7.31 18.09
CA SER A 392 -3.83 -6.96 18.00
C SER A 392 -4.05 -5.46 17.85
N HIS A 393 -3.25 -4.61 18.50
CA HIS A 393 -3.37 -3.16 18.35
C HIS A 393 -2.93 -2.71 16.97
N MET A 394 -1.80 -3.20 16.48
CA MET A 394 -1.27 -2.89 15.15
C MET A 394 -2.26 -3.20 14.02
N TYR A 395 -2.82 -4.41 13.96
CA TYR A 395 -3.78 -4.75 12.90
C TYR A 395 -5.14 -4.07 13.04
N ARG A 396 -5.56 -3.74 14.28
CA ARG A 396 -6.76 -2.91 14.49
C ARG A 396 -6.52 -1.48 14.04
N HIS A 397 -5.34 -0.92 14.31
CA HIS A 397 -4.95 0.40 13.82
C HIS A 397 -4.98 0.46 12.29
N ALA A 398 -4.46 -0.57 11.61
CA ALA A 398 -4.57 -0.70 10.16
C ALA A 398 -6.02 -0.72 9.67
N TRP A 399 -6.92 -1.42 10.36
CA TRP A 399 -8.35 -1.44 10.01
C TRP A 399 -9.03 -0.09 10.25
N HIS A 400 -8.79 0.54 11.41
CA HIS A 400 -9.40 1.81 11.83
C HIS A 400 -8.99 2.99 10.94
N THR A 401 -7.76 2.97 10.43
CA THR A 401 -7.26 4.00 9.48
C THR A 401 -7.75 3.79 8.04
N GLY A 402 -8.52 2.72 7.78
CA GLY A 402 -9.14 2.48 6.48
C GLY A 402 -8.21 1.88 5.43
N LEU A 403 -7.11 1.24 5.85
CA LEU A 403 -6.26 0.47 4.94
C LEU A 403 -7.05 -0.66 4.28
N LYS A 404 -6.63 -0.98 3.06
CA LYS A 404 -7.17 -2.11 2.29
C LYS A 404 -6.41 -3.40 2.57
N THR A 405 -5.08 -3.33 2.67
CA THR A 405 -4.24 -4.51 2.84
C THR A 405 -3.05 -4.27 3.77
N THR A 406 -2.57 -5.38 4.35
CA THR A 406 -1.25 -5.52 4.99
C THR A 406 -0.51 -6.67 4.31
N TYR A 407 0.81 -6.71 4.44
CA TYR A 407 1.66 -7.71 3.81
C TYR A 407 2.41 -8.57 4.85
N TYR A 408 3.74 -8.68 4.80
CA TYR A 408 4.47 -9.47 5.78
C TYR A 408 4.48 -8.82 7.15
N LEU A 409 4.29 -9.64 8.18
CA LEU A 409 4.80 -9.36 9.50
C LEU A 409 6.27 -9.78 9.57
N ARG A 410 7.15 -8.87 9.97
CA ARG A 410 8.56 -9.12 10.24
C ARG A 410 8.82 -8.94 11.72
N THR A 411 9.44 -9.93 12.34
CA THR A 411 9.84 -9.88 13.75
C THR A 411 11.31 -10.20 13.90
N ARG A 412 11.98 -9.61 14.89
CA ARG A 412 13.29 -10.09 15.31
C ARG A 412 13.11 -11.25 16.27
N GLN A 413 13.82 -12.34 16.02
CA GLN A 413 14.09 -13.29 17.11
C GLN A 413 15.08 -12.59 18.04
N ALA A 414 14.72 -12.55 19.33
CA ALA A 414 15.54 -11.96 20.38
C ALA A 414 16.87 -12.71 20.54
#